data_AF-A0A9W5X5C6-F1
#
_entry.id   AF-A0A9W5X5C6-F1
#
_cell.length_a   1.000
_cell.length_b   1.000
_cell.length_c   1.000
_cell.angle_alpha   90.00
_cell.angle_beta   90.00
_cell.angle_gamma   90.00
#
_symmetry.space_group_name_H-M   'P 1'
#
loop_
_entity.id
_entity.type
_entity.pdbx_description
1 polymer ?
#
loop_
_entity_poly.entity_id
_entity_poly.type
_entity_poly.pdbx_seq_one_letter_code
_entity_poly.pdbx_strand_id
1 'polypeptide(L)' 'MVEWKDSELPIQQAELLGINRTSLYYKPVQPSPEEVAIKYRIDEIYTKFPFYGSRRIAEKLKDEGVNINRKRVQRHTR' A
#
# COMPACT_ATOMS: atom_id res chain seq x y z
N MET A 1 10.52 23.51 1.02
CA MET A 1 10.76 22.73 2.26
C MET A 1 9.85 23.31 3.32
N VAL A 2 9.13 22.50 4.09
CA VAL A 2 8.19 22.98 5.13
C VAL A 2 9.00 23.13 6.42
N GLU A 3 9.04 24.35 6.96
CA GLU A 3 9.79 24.68 8.17
C GLU A 3 8.87 24.56 9.39
N TRP A 4 9.14 23.59 10.26
CA TRP A 4 8.32 23.27 11.44
C TRP A 4 8.75 24.00 12.72
N LYS A 5 9.77 24.87 12.63
CA LYS A 5 10.37 25.55 13.79
C LYS A 5 9.52 26.70 14.34
N ASP A 6 8.64 27.28 13.53
CA ASP A 6 7.75 28.36 13.92
C ASP A 6 6.31 27.82 14.05
N SER A 7 5.81 27.76 15.28
CA SER A 7 4.51 27.17 15.64
C SER A 7 3.28 27.80 14.97
N GLU A 8 3.44 28.92 14.24
CA GLU A 8 2.32 29.71 13.73
C GLU A 8 1.97 29.45 12.25
N LEU A 9 2.86 28.87 11.42
CA LEU A 9 2.74 28.98 9.96
C LEU A 9 2.73 27.70 9.06
N PRO A 10 2.50 26.46 9.53
CA PRO A 10 2.38 25.30 8.62
C PRO A 10 1.27 25.47 7.57
N ILE A 11 0.19 26.13 7.95
CA ILE A 11 -1.03 26.35 7.17
C ILE A 11 -0.78 27.27 5.96
N GLN A 12 -0.03 28.35 6.16
CA GLN A 12 0.33 29.30 5.10
C GLN A 12 1.40 28.71 4.16
N GLN A 13 2.34 27.93 4.70
CA GLN A 13 3.33 27.23 3.88
C GLN A 13 2.69 26.20 2.94
N ALA A 14 1.68 25.45 3.39
CA ALA A 14 0.94 24.53 2.52
C ALA A 14 0.27 25.25 1.34
N GLU A 15 -0.32 26.41 1.59
CA GLU A 15 -1.01 27.23 0.59
C GLU A 15 -0.03 27.81 -0.43
N LEU A 16 1.10 28.35 0.04
CA LEU A 16 2.19 28.84 -0.82
C LEU A 16 2.83 27.75 -1.67
N LEU A 17 2.92 26.52 -1.15
CA LEU A 17 3.49 25.36 -1.84
C LEU A 17 2.47 24.61 -2.71
N GLY A 18 1.19 25.01 -2.68
CA GLY A 18 0.12 24.34 -3.44
C GLY A 18 -0.15 22.89 -3.00
N ILE A 19 0.21 22.52 -1.77
CA ILE A 19 0.02 21.18 -1.21
C ILE A 19 -1.16 21.17 -0.24
N ASN A 20 -1.84 20.03 -0.16
CA ASN A 20 -2.95 19.87 0.78
C ASN A 20 -2.43 19.94 2.23
N ARG A 21 -3.04 20.80 3.06
CA ARG A 21 -2.74 20.94 4.50
C ARG A 21 -2.75 19.61 5.24
N THR A 22 -3.65 18.67 4.92
CA THR A 22 -3.68 17.35 5.59
C THR A 22 -2.45 16.50 5.26
N SER A 23 -1.84 16.70 4.08
CA SER A 23 -0.62 15.99 3.69
C SER A 23 0.60 16.43 4.51
N LEU A 24 0.59 17.63 5.09
CA LEU A 24 1.67 18.09 5.98
C LEU A 24 1.78 17.24 7.23
N TYR A 25 0.62 16.85 7.79
CA TYR A 25 0.55 16.11 9.04
C TYR A 25 0.53 14.58 8.84
N TYR A 26 0.36 14.13 7.60
CA TYR A 26 0.37 12.71 7.29
C TYR A 26 1.77 12.14 7.50
N LYS A 27 1.88 11.20 8.45
CA LYS A 27 3.06 10.37 8.61
C LYS A 27 2.84 9.06 7.87
N PRO A 28 3.64 8.73 6.83
CA PRO A 28 3.50 7.47 6.15
C PRO A 28 3.75 6.33 7.13
N VAL A 29 2.79 5.42 7.23
CA VAL A 29 2.92 4.21 8.05
C VAL A 29 3.53 3.13 7.17
N GLN A 30 4.62 2.53 7.66
CA GLN A 30 5.25 1.43 6.94
C GLN A 30 4.31 0.20 6.95
N PRO A 31 4.21 -0.54 5.83
CA PRO A 31 3.42 -1.75 5.78
C PRO A 31 3.99 -2.78 6.77
N SER A 32 3.11 -3.62 7.34
CA SER A 32 3.58 -4.68 8.23
C SER A 32 4.43 -5.70 7.46
N PRO A 33 5.37 -6.41 8.13
CA PRO A 33 6.15 -7.46 7.48
C PRO A 33 5.28 -8.54 6.82
N GLU A 34 4.13 -8.86 7.43
CA GLU A 34 3.15 -9.79 6.88
C GLU A 34 2.53 -9.27 5.57
N GLU A 35 2.17 -7.98 5.52
CA GLU A 35 1.64 -7.39 4.29
C GLU A 35 2.66 -7.42 3.15
N VAL A 36 3.92 -7.18 3.48
CA VAL A 36 5.03 -7.24 2.52
C VAL A 36 5.23 -8.67 2.02
N ALA A 37 5.25 -9.65 2.92
CA ALA A 37 5.38 -11.07 2.57
C ALA A 37 4.23 -11.55 1.66
N ILE A 38 2.99 -11.14 1.96
CA ILE A 38 1.82 -11.46 1.14
C ILE A 38 1.96 -10.88 -0.27
N LYS A 39 2.42 -9.64 -0.42
CA LYS A 39 2.65 -9.01 -1.73
C LYS A 39 3.69 -9.79 -2.54
N TYR A 40 4.84 -10.09 -1.95
CA TYR A 40 5.87 -10.89 -2.61
C TYR A 40 5.34 -12.26 -3.04
N ARG A 41 4.53 -12.90 -2.20
CA ARG A 41 3.96 -14.20 -2.56
C ARG A 41 2.96 -14.12 -3.71
N ILE A 42 2.14 -13.08 -3.75
CA ILE A 42 1.23 -12.81 -4.88
C ILE A 42 2.05 -12.66 -6.17
N ASP A 43 3.13 -11.87 -6.13
CA ASP A 43 3.99 -11.62 -7.30
C ASP A 43 4.69 -12.90 -7.78
N GLU A 44 5.16 -13.75 -6.85
CA GLU A 44 5.74 -15.06 -7.20
C GLU A 44 4.72 -15.98 -7.90
N ILE A 45 3.49 -16.07 -7.38
CA ILE A 45 2.44 -16.91 -7.97
C ILE A 45 2.05 -16.36 -9.35
N TYR A 46 1.92 -15.04 -9.48
CA TYR A 46 1.59 -14.38 -10.74
C TYR A 46 2.69 -14.62 -11.79
N THR A 47 3.95 -14.54 -11.40
CA THR A 47 5.10 -14.79 -12.28
C THR A 47 5.20 -16.27 -12.68
N LYS A 48 4.97 -17.20 -11.76
CA LYS A 48 4.99 -18.65 -12.05
C LYS A 48 3.80 -19.09 -12.89
N PHE A 49 2.64 -18.47 -12.70
CA PHE A 49 1.39 -18.83 -13.34
C PHE A 49 0.72 -17.59 -13.93
N PRO A 50 1.21 -17.05 -15.06
CA PRO A 50 0.69 -15.82 -15.66
C PRO A 50 -0.77 -15.93 -16.14
N PHE A 51 -1.29 -17.15 -16.28
CA PHE A 51 -2.68 -17.45 -16.60
C PHE A 51 -3.60 -17.52 -15.36
N TYR A 52 -3.05 -17.42 -14.14
CA TYR A 52 -3.85 -17.37 -12.92
C TYR A 52 -4.43 -15.97 -12.74
N GLY A 53 -5.77 -15.89 -12.80
CA GLY A 53 -6.49 -14.70 -12.36
C GLY A 53 -6.51 -14.58 -10.82
N SER A 54 -6.93 -13.40 -10.33
CA SER A 54 -7.04 -13.07 -8.90
C SER A 54 -7.77 -14.12 -8.04
N ARG A 55 -8.74 -14.84 -8.62
CA ARG A 55 -9.45 -15.93 -7.93
C ARG A 55 -8.53 -17.12 -7.63
N ARG A 56 -7.78 -17.61 -8.62
CA ARG A 56 -6.91 -18.79 -8.44
C ARG A 56 -5.72 -18.48 -7.54
N ILE A 57 -5.20 -17.25 -7.60
CA ILE A 57 -4.15 -16.78 -6.69
C ILE A 57 -4.66 -16.74 -5.25
N ALA A 58 -5.88 -16.26 -5.01
CA ALA A 58 -6.47 -16.25 -3.66
C ALA A 58 -6.71 -17.66 -3.11
N GLU A 59 -7.16 -18.60 -3.95
CA GLU A 59 -7.29 -20.02 -3.57
C GLU A 59 -5.92 -20.62 -3.22
N LYS A 60 -4.90 -20.37 -4.03
CA LYS A 60 -3.54 -20.87 -3.78
C LYS A 60 -2.94 -20.34 -2.47
N LEU A 61 -3.16 -19.05 -2.17
CA LEU A 61 -2.74 -18.45 -0.91
C LEU A 61 -3.50 -19.04 0.28
N LYS A 62 -4.79 -19.32 0.11
CA LYS A 62 -5.61 -19.98 1.14
C LYS A 62 -5.11 -21.39 1.46
N ASP A 63 -4.72 -22.15 0.43
CA ASP A 63 -4.11 -23.48 0.60
C ASP A 63 -2.76 -23.43 1.33
N GLU A 64 -2.05 -22.30 1.22
CA GLU A 64 -0.79 -22.01 1.93
C GLU A 64 -1.02 -21.45 3.36
N GLY A 65 -2.27 -21.42 3.83
CA GLY A 65 -2.64 -20.91 5.16
C GLY A 65 -2.81 -19.39 5.23
N VAL A 66 -2.66 -18.67 4.11
CA VAL A 66 -2.85 -17.22 4.02
C VAL A 66 -4.30 -16.92 3.68
N ASN A 67 -5.09 -16.54 4.67
CA ASN A 67 -6.48 -16.16 4.45
C ASN A 67 -6.58 -14.74 3.86
N ILE A 68 -6.68 -14.63 2.53
CA ILE A 68 -6.78 -13.36 1.81
C ILE A 68 -8.02 -13.31 0.92
N ASN A 69 -8.70 -12.17 0.94
CA ASN A 69 -9.82 -11.92 0.03
C ASN A 69 -9.33 -11.71 -1.40
N ARG A 70 -10.01 -12.30 -2.38
CA ARG A 70 -9.81 -12.07 -3.83
C ARG A 70 -9.69 -10.58 -4.18
N LYS A 71 -10.49 -9.70 -3.56
CA LYS A 71 -10.43 -8.25 -3.82
C LYS A 71 -9.07 -7.65 -3.43
N ARG A 72 -8.42 -8.17 -2.38
CA ARG A 72 -7.10 -7.71 -1.96
C ARG A 72 -6.03 -8.16 -2.96
N VAL A 73 -6.11 -9.41 -3.42
CA VAL A 73 -5.24 -9.92 -4.50
C VAL A 73 -5.39 -9.09 -5.78
N GLN A 74 -6.62 -8.77 -6.19
CA GLN A 74 -6.88 -7.98 -7.39
C GLN A 74 -6.26 -6.57 -7.35
N ARG A 75 -6.10 -5.97 -6.16
CA ARG A 75 -5.44 -4.66 -6.03
C ARG A 75 -3.93 -4.72 -6.28
N HIS A 76 -3.32 -5.89 -6.10
CA HIS A 76 -1.88 -6.09 -6.30
C HIS A 76 -1.55 -6.55 -7.72
N THR A 77 -2.49 -7.19 -8.42
CA THR A 77 -2.29 -7.71 -9.77
C THR A 77 -2.90 -6.85 -10.88
N ARG A 78 -3.27 -5.59 -10.61
CA ARG A 78 -3.90 -4.68 -11.58
C ARG A 78 -2.96 -3.53 -11.93
#